data_AF-A0A0D3LB34-F1
#
_entry.id   AF-A0A0D3LB34-F1
#
_cell.length_a   1.000
_cell.length_b   1.000
_cell.length_c   1.000
_cell.angle_alpha   90.00
_cell.angle_beta   90.00
_cell.angle_gamma   90.00
#
_symmetry.space_group_name_H-M   'P 1'
#
loop_
_entity.id
_entity.type
_entity.pdbx_description
1 polymer ?
#
loop_
_entity_poly.entity_id
_entity_poly.type
_entity_poly.pdbx_seq_one_letter_code
_entity_poly.pdbx_strand_id
1 'polypeptide(L)'
;MKHLLTILLFSISTLAFGQSNAKKDAYEIRIPKNLTQAIKILDKTLSEKELEVVKTYPEDSIYYHDEFRNGTDFFHAWKLYDGSRITKYFNKLGLYGTREIYNTILVSYHRHLNKKPIHLDQQIKKYQEKQKADNEAYLARINKDSLNGVYIPKDLRDSFATLNKILSEKDIKEIKTLSSRNETIKYHHGLGMWLRNNWGLWSGSRLQKYMLDMGVDHPDSMSALVLELYYDWLHGEEEALVKFENK
;
A
#
# COMPACT_ATOMS: atom_id res chain seq x y z
N MET A 1 -46.98 -79.97 -12.38
CA MET A 1 -47.01 -78.50 -12.19
C MET A 1 -45.57 -78.00 -12.25
N LYS A 2 -45.20 -77.32 -13.34
CA LYS A 2 -43.87 -76.76 -13.57
C LYS A 2 -43.83 -75.36 -12.97
N HIS A 3 -42.98 -75.11 -11.98
CA HIS A 3 -42.71 -73.74 -11.51
C HIS A 3 -41.41 -73.25 -12.14
N LEU A 4 -41.55 -72.32 -13.09
CA LEU A 4 -40.45 -71.50 -13.61
C LEU A 4 -40.10 -70.47 -12.52
N LEU A 5 -38.86 -70.46 -12.06
CA LEU A 5 -38.34 -69.43 -11.16
C LEU A 5 -37.61 -68.39 -12.02
N THR A 6 -38.24 -67.24 -12.25
CA THR A 6 -37.65 -66.13 -12.99
C THR A 6 -36.79 -65.30 -12.02
N ILE A 7 -35.46 -65.38 -12.15
CA ILE A 7 -34.53 -64.54 -11.39
C ILE A 7 -34.39 -63.19 -12.11
N LEU A 8 -34.88 -62.13 -11.47
CA LEU A 8 -34.71 -60.75 -11.93
C LEU A 8 -33.31 -60.26 -11.48
N LEU A 9 -32.39 -60.10 -12.44
CA LEU A 9 -31.11 -59.41 -12.21
C LEU A 9 -31.34 -57.90 -12.18
N PHE A 10 -31.31 -57.30 -10.99
CA PHE A 10 -31.22 -55.85 -10.84
C PHE A 10 -29.77 -55.41 -11.07
N SER A 11 -29.51 -54.75 -12.20
CA SER A 11 -28.26 -54.02 -12.41
C SER A 11 -28.29 -52.74 -11.58
N ILE A 12 -27.51 -52.73 -10.49
CA ILE A 12 -27.26 -51.52 -9.71
C ILE A 12 -26.23 -50.69 -10.50
N SER A 13 -26.70 -49.68 -11.23
CA SER A 13 -25.83 -48.65 -11.79
C SER A 13 -25.36 -47.76 -10.66
N THR A 14 -24.08 -47.88 -10.31
CA THR A 14 -23.43 -46.90 -9.43
C THR A 14 -23.30 -45.58 -10.20
N LEU A 15 -24.19 -44.63 -9.91
CA LEU A 15 -24.00 -43.23 -10.26
C LEU A 15 -22.77 -42.71 -9.50
N ALA A 16 -21.63 -42.61 -10.18
CA ALA A 16 -20.50 -41.85 -9.68
C ALA A 16 -20.92 -40.37 -9.67
N PHE A 17 -21.26 -39.85 -8.50
CA PHE A 17 -21.34 -38.41 -8.29
C PHE A 17 -19.94 -37.84 -8.51
N GLY A 18 -19.72 -37.21 -9.67
CA GLY A 18 -18.55 -36.37 -9.88
C GLY A 18 -18.58 -35.26 -8.83
N GLN A 19 -17.56 -35.21 -7.96
CA GLN A 19 -17.33 -34.00 -7.16
C GLN A 19 -17.19 -32.85 -8.16
N SER A 20 -18.10 -31.88 -8.11
CA SER A 20 -17.92 -30.64 -8.86
C SER A 20 -16.59 -30.04 -8.41
N ASN A 21 -15.61 -29.96 -9.31
CA ASN A 21 -14.35 -29.23 -9.10
C ASN A 21 -14.60 -27.71 -9.08
N ALA A 22 -15.64 -27.26 -8.39
CA ALA A 22 -15.87 -25.84 -8.15
C ALA A 22 -14.73 -25.34 -7.27
N LYS A 23 -13.96 -24.38 -7.80
CA LYS A 23 -12.87 -23.74 -7.07
C LYS A 23 -13.45 -23.10 -5.81
N LYS A 24 -12.82 -23.36 -4.67
CA LYS A 24 -13.25 -22.78 -3.39
C LYS A 24 -12.95 -21.30 -3.38
N ASP A 25 -13.89 -20.50 -2.88
CA ASP A 25 -13.67 -19.08 -2.70
C ASP A 25 -12.48 -18.86 -1.73
N ALA A 26 -11.56 -17.97 -2.10
CA ALA A 26 -10.40 -17.63 -1.28
C ALA A 26 -10.78 -17.11 0.11
N TYR A 27 -11.94 -16.45 0.26
CA TYR A 27 -12.45 -15.94 1.54
C TYR A 27 -12.93 -17.05 2.49
N GLU A 28 -13.33 -18.20 1.97
CA GLU A 28 -13.76 -19.35 2.77
C GLU A 28 -12.57 -20.21 3.25
N ILE A 29 -11.39 -19.99 2.66
CA ILE A 29 -10.21 -20.76 3.00
C ILE A 29 -9.48 -20.12 4.17
N ARG A 30 -9.13 -20.96 5.13
CA ARG A 30 -8.29 -20.59 6.27
C ARG A 30 -6.99 -19.94 5.79
N ILE A 31 -6.77 -18.66 6.17
CA ILE A 31 -5.56 -17.88 5.85
C ILE A 31 -4.28 -18.72 6.07
N PRO A 32 -3.35 -18.79 5.08
CA PRO A 32 -2.15 -19.61 5.17
C PRO A 32 -1.26 -19.18 6.33
N LYS A 33 -0.57 -20.11 7.01
CA LYS A 33 0.36 -19.75 8.11
C LYS A 33 1.81 -19.54 7.67
N ASN A 34 2.13 -19.87 6.43
CA ASN A 34 3.47 -19.76 5.83
C ASN A 34 3.37 -19.88 4.29
N LEU A 35 4.50 -19.65 3.60
CA LEU A 35 4.55 -19.68 2.13
C LEU A 35 4.14 -21.03 1.55
N THR A 36 4.56 -22.15 2.15
CA THR A 36 4.18 -23.49 1.66
C THR A 36 2.66 -23.70 1.67
N GLN A 37 1.97 -23.20 2.70
CA GLN A 37 0.51 -23.25 2.73
C GLN A 37 -0.11 -22.27 1.74
N ALA A 38 0.48 -21.09 1.54
CA ALA A 38 0.00 -20.13 0.55
C ALA A 38 0.00 -20.73 -0.86
N ILE A 39 1.12 -21.36 -1.27
CA ILE A 39 1.24 -22.06 -2.56
C ILE A 39 0.14 -23.12 -2.72
N LYS A 40 -0.07 -23.97 -1.71
CA LYS A 40 -1.11 -25.01 -1.74
C LYS A 40 -2.53 -24.46 -1.85
N ILE A 41 -2.77 -23.24 -1.35
CA ILE A 41 -4.07 -22.57 -1.50
C ILE A 41 -4.18 -22.07 -2.94
N LEU A 42 -3.17 -21.37 -3.45
CA LEU A 42 -3.13 -20.84 -4.82
C LEU A 42 -3.37 -21.93 -5.87
N ASP A 43 -2.76 -23.11 -5.71
CA ASP A 43 -2.98 -24.30 -6.56
C ASP A 43 -4.47 -24.69 -6.67
N LYS A 44 -5.25 -24.46 -5.61
CA LYS A 44 -6.65 -24.90 -5.50
C LYS A 44 -7.66 -23.82 -5.89
N THR A 45 -7.25 -22.56 -5.84
CA THR A 45 -8.16 -21.41 -5.94
C THR A 45 -8.05 -20.68 -7.27
N LEU A 46 -6.85 -20.56 -7.84
CA LEU A 46 -6.65 -19.77 -9.04
C LEU A 46 -7.34 -20.39 -10.26
N SER A 47 -8.00 -19.56 -11.06
CA SER A 47 -8.55 -19.89 -12.38
C SER A 47 -7.44 -20.32 -13.36
N GLU A 48 -7.81 -21.00 -14.45
CA GLU A 48 -6.82 -21.41 -15.46
C GLU A 48 -6.13 -20.20 -16.11
N LYS A 49 -6.89 -19.11 -16.30
CA LYS A 49 -6.35 -17.84 -16.83
C LYS A 49 -5.36 -17.19 -15.87
N GLU A 50 -5.69 -17.12 -14.58
CA GLU A 50 -4.76 -16.58 -13.58
C GLU A 50 -3.50 -17.45 -13.47
N LEU A 51 -3.63 -18.78 -13.52
CA LEU A 51 -2.48 -19.69 -13.52
C LEU A 51 -1.57 -19.45 -14.73
N GLU A 52 -2.14 -19.27 -15.92
CA GLU A 52 -1.36 -18.99 -17.13
C GLU A 52 -0.59 -17.67 -17.01
N VAL A 53 -1.24 -16.63 -16.48
CA VAL A 53 -0.59 -15.34 -16.22
C VAL A 53 0.55 -15.49 -15.24
N VAL A 54 0.30 -16.08 -14.07
CA VAL A 54 1.35 -16.30 -13.07
C VAL A 54 2.51 -17.09 -13.66
N LYS A 55 2.25 -18.08 -14.52
CA LYS A 55 3.29 -18.94 -15.09
C LYS A 55 4.14 -18.22 -16.14
N THR A 56 3.54 -17.36 -16.97
CA THR A 56 4.18 -16.82 -18.19
C THR A 56 4.67 -15.39 -18.06
N TYR A 57 4.08 -14.57 -17.19
CA TYR A 57 4.46 -13.17 -17.06
C TYR A 57 5.80 -12.98 -16.33
N PRO A 58 6.52 -11.88 -16.62
CA PRO A 58 7.67 -11.46 -15.82
C PRO A 58 7.31 -11.36 -14.33
N GLU A 59 8.22 -11.84 -13.47
CA GLU A 59 8.01 -11.94 -12.02
C GLU A 59 7.55 -10.62 -11.36
N ASP A 60 8.03 -9.48 -11.87
CA ASP A 60 7.70 -8.14 -11.37
C ASP A 60 6.38 -7.56 -11.92
N SER A 61 5.75 -8.26 -12.85
CA SER A 61 4.62 -7.76 -13.63
C SER A 61 3.31 -8.53 -13.39
N ILE A 62 3.37 -9.71 -12.74
CA ILE A 62 2.22 -10.60 -12.52
C ILE A 62 1.04 -9.87 -11.88
N TYR A 63 1.28 -9.10 -10.82
CA TYR A 63 0.22 -8.41 -10.07
C TYR A 63 -0.52 -7.36 -10.92
N TYR A 64 0.15 -6.76 -11.90
CA TYR A 64 -0.41 -5.68 -12.72
C TYR A 64 -1.22 -6.18 -13.91
N HIS A 65 -1.18 -7.48 -14.20
CA HIS A 65 -1.97 -8.06 -15.27
C HIS A 65 -3.46 -8.06 -14.93
N ASP A 66 -4.32 -7.75 -15.90
CA ASP A 66 -5.76 -7.54 -15.66
C ASP A 66 -6.47 -8.76 -15.05
N GLU A 67 -6.14 -9.96 -15.52
CA GLU A 67 -6.67 -11.23 -15.00
C GLU A 67 -6.35 -11.43 -13.52
N PHE A 68 -5.24 -10.88 -13.04
CA PHE A 68 -4.84 -10.98 -11.64
C PHE A 68 -5.33 -9.78 -10.82
N ARG A 69 -5.26 -8.58 -11.39
CA ARG A 69 -5.71 -7.32 -10.79
C ARG A 69 -7.22 -7.34 -10.51
N ASN A 70 -7.99 -7.87 -11.45
CA ASN A 70 -9.45 -7.96 -11.38
C ASN A 70 -9.91 -9.40 -11.04
N GLY A 71 -8.96 -10.28 -10.71
CA GLY A 71 -9.20 -11.68 -10.37
C GLY A 71 -9.45 -11.89 -8.89
N THR A 72 -8.98 -13.02 -8.37
CA THR A 72 -9.17 -13.42 -6.99
C THR A 72 -8.36 -12.53 -6.05
N ASP A 73 -9.04 -11.87 -5.12
CA ASP A 73 -8.44 -10.89 -4.21
C ASP A 73 -7.81 -11.53 -2.95
N PHE A 74 -6.67 -12.19 -3.13
CA PHE A 74 -5.94 -12.78 -2.00
C PHE A 74 -5.38 -11.74 -1.03
N PHE A 75 -5.18 -10.50 -1.48
CA PHE A 75 -4.71 -9.43 -0.61
C PHE A 75 -5.71 -9.19 0.53
N HIS A 76 -7.01 -9.07 0.19
CA HIS A 76 -8.08 -8.91 1.17
C HIS A 76 -8.48 -10.23 1.82
N ALA A 77 -8.59 -11.33 1.06
CA ALA A 77 -8.94 -12.64 1.62
C ALA A 77 -7.94 -13.12 2.69
N TRP A 78 -6.65 -12.83 2.52
CA TRP A 78 -5.62 -13.15 3.51
C TRP A 78 -5.35 -12.04 4.51
N LYS A 79 -6.09 -10.92 4.46
CA LYS A 79 -6.01 -9.79 5.38
C LYS A 79 -4.58 -9.33 5.60
N LEU A 80 -3.83 -9.11 4.51
CA LEU A 80 -2.39 -8.83 4.62
C LEU A 80 -2.09 -7.57 5.42
N TYR A 81 -3.00 -6.59 5.39
CA TYR A 81 -2.96 -5.33 6.13
C TYR A 81 -3.31 -5.45 7.62
N ASP A 82 -3.87 -6.57 8.07
CA ASP A 82 -4.44 -6.72 9.42
C ASP A 82 -3.60 -7.65 10.30
N GLY A 83 -2.28 -7.72 10.05
CA GLY A 83 -1.37 -8.54 10.84
C GLY A 83 -1.77 -10.03 10.89
N SER A 84 -2.33 -10.54 9.79
CA SER A 84 -2.78 -11.94 9.69
C SER A 84 -1.63 -12.92 9.90
N ARG A 85 -1.93 -14.21 10.03
CA ARG A 85 -0.88 -15.20 10.34
C ARG A 85 0.16 -15.37 9.22
N ILE A 86 -0.18 -15.10 7.95
CA ILE A 86 0.81 -15.08 6.87
C ILE A 86 1.66 -13.80 6.97
N THR A 87 1.05 -12.65 7.28
CA THR A 87 1.79 -11.40 7.53
C THR A 87 2.77 -11.57 8.69
N LYS A 88 2.33 -12.15 9.81
CA LYS A 88 3.20 -12.47 10.96
C LYS A 88 4.33 -13.43 10.60
N TYR A 89 4.12 -14.36 9.68
CA TYR A 89 5.18 -15.24 9.19
C TYR A 89 6.26 -14.45 8.44
N PHE A 90 5.88 -13.58 7.50
CA PHE A 90 6.84 -12.76 6.76
C PHE A 90 7.52 -11.69 7.62
N ASN A 91 6.80 -11.07 8.54
CA ASN A 91 7.36 -10.12 9.49
C ASN A 91 8.46 -10.78 10.36
N LYS A 92 8.29 -12.04 10.75
CA LYS A 92 9.33 -12.81 11.48
C LYS A 92 10.57 -13.09 10.64
N LEU A 93 10.44 -13.10 9.32
CA LEU A 93 11.56 -13.19 8.37
C LEU A 93 12.15 -11.81 8.03
N GLY A 94 11.65 -10.74 8.65
CA GLY A 94 12.09 -9.37 8.39
C GLY A 94 11.61 -8.81 7.05
N LEU A 95 10.52 -9.34 6.48
CA LEU A 95 9.84 -8.72 5.34
C LEU A 95 8.61 -7.97 5.84
N TYR A 96 8.65 -6.65 5.74
CA TYR A 96 7.54 -5.75 6.09
C TYR A 96 6.91 -5.14 4.84
N GLY A 97 5.65 -4.72 4.97
CA GLY A 97 4.87 -4.11 3.90
C GLY A 97 3.96 -5.11 3.18
N THR A 98 2.70 -4.74 3.01
CA THR A 98 1.66 -5.65 2.51
C THR A 98 1.86 -5.98 1.03
N ARG A 99 2.32 -5.02 0.24
CA ARG A 99 2.62 -5.18 -1.19
C ARG A 99 3.86 -6.03 -1.40
N GLU A 100 4.89 -5.82 -0.60
CA GLU A 100 6.15 -6.57 -0.62
C GLU A 100 5.91 -8.04 -0.28
N ILE A 101 5.12 -8.29 0.77
CA ILE A 101 4.66 -9.64 1.14
C ILE A 101 3.89 -10.28 -0.01
N TYR A 102 2.91 -9.56 -0.57
CA TYR A 102 2.07 -10.11 -1.63
C TYR A 102 2.88 -10.47 -2.88
N ASN A 103 3.71 -9.54 -3.36
CA ASN A 103 4.61 -9.77 -4.49
C ASN A 103 5.56 -10.94 -4.24
N THR A 104 6.13 -11.07 -3.04
CA THR A 104 7.00 -12.21 -2.69
C THR A 104 6.26 -13.54 -2.78
N ILE A 105 4.97 -13.59 -2.40
CA ILE A 105 4.15 -14.79 -2.56
C ILE A 105 3.92 -15.11 -4.04
N LEU A 106 3.56 -14.10 -4.85
CA LEU A 106 3.31 -14.29 -6.29
C LEU A 106 4.55 -14.75 -7.06
N VAL A 107 5.70 -14.12 -6.81
CA VAL A 107 6.98 -14.51 -7.41
C VAL A 107 7.36 -15.93 -6.97
N SER A 108 7.20 -16.25 -5.70
CA SER A 108 7.46 -17.60 -5.19
C SER A 108 6.56 -18.64 -5.86
N TYR A 109 5.30 -18.30 -6.13
CA TYR A 109 4.36 -19.17 -6.80
C TYR A 109 4.65 -19.31 -8.30
N HIS A 110 5.02 -18.22 -9.00
CA HIS A 110 5.56 -18.27 -10.36
C HIS A 110 6.73 -19.25 -10.48
N ARG A 111 7.70 -19.15 -9.56
CA ARG A 111 8.87 -20.03 -9.54
C ARG A 111 8.48 -21.48 -9.27
N HIS A 112 7.52 -21.70 -8.37
CA HIS A 112 6.95 -23.03 -8.12
C HIS A 112 6.35 -23.66 -9.39
N LEU A 113 5.47 -22.95 -10.10
CA LEU A 113 4.85 -23.42 -11.34
C LEU A 113 5.86 -23.72 -12.45
N ASN A 114 6.95 -22.94 -12.49
CA ASN A 114 8.04 -23.09 -13.45
C ASN A 114 9.15 -24.05 -13.01
N LYS A 115 8.95 -24.77 -11.90
CA LYS A 115 9.94 -25.71 -11.32
C LYS A 115 11.32 -25.07 -11.07
N LYS A 116 11.34 -23.76 -10.84
CA LYS A 116 12.54 -23.00 -10.46
C LYS A 116 12.68 -23.05 -8.93
N PRO A 117 13.91 -23.06 -8.39
CA PRO A 117 14.08 -22.90 -6.95
C PRO A 117 13.50 -21.55 -6.50
N ILE A 118 12.75 -21.54 -5.39
CA ILE A 118 12.03 -20.35 -4.92
C ILE A 118 12.99 -19.25 -4.46
N HIS A 119 14.10 -19.61 -3.80
CA HIS A 119 15.07 -18.66 -3.22
C HIS A 119 14.40 -17.56 -2.37
N LEU A 120 13.53 -17.96 -1.42
CA LEU A 120 12.75 -17.03 -0.60
C LEU A 120 13.64 -15.99 0.11
N ASP A 121 14.76 -16.43 0.68
CA ASP A 121 15.68 -15.55 1.40
C ASP A 121 16.24 -14.44 0.51
N GLN A 122 16.52 -14.75 -0.77
CA GLN A 122 17.00 -13.76 -1.73
C GLN A 122 15.91 -12.75 -2.11
N GLN A 123 14.67 -13.22 -2.29
CA GLN A 123 13.52 -12.34 -2.55
C GLN A 123 13.31 -11.35 -1.39
N ILE A 124 13.36 -11.85 -0.15
CA ILE A 124 13.22 -11.05 1.07
C ILE A 124 14.38 -10.06 1.20
N LYS A 125 15.62 -10.51 0.97
CA LYS A 125 16.83 -9.69 1.09
C LYS A 125 16.78 -8.44 0.20
N LYS A 126 16.26 -8.56 -1.03
CA LYS A 126 16.06 -7.43 -1.95
C LYS A 126 15.21 -6.32 -1.32
N TYR A 127 14.12 -6.68 -0.66
CA TYR A 127 13.25 -5.71 0.01
C TYR A 127 13.88 -5.14 1.28
N GLN A 128 14.61 -5.95 2.05
CA GLN A 128 15.34 -5.50 3.23
C GLN A 128 16.40 -4.46 2.88
N GLU A 129 17.18 -4.71 1.83
CA GLU A 129 18.20 -3.77 1.34
C GLU A 129 17.56 -2.46 0.89
N LYS A 130 16.44 -2.53 0.15
CA LYS A 130 15.69 -1.34 -0.24
C LYS A 130 15.17 -0.55 0.97
N GLN A 131 14.49 -1.22 1.90
CA GLN A 131 13.93 -0.58 3.10
C GLN A 131 15.01 0.06 3.97
N LYS A 132 16.16 -0.62 4.10
CA LYS A 132 17.34 -0.07 4.78
C LYS A 132 17.86 1.18 4.10
N ALA A 133 18.05 1.15 2.77
CA ALA A 133 18.51 2.30 2.00
C ALA A 133 17.53 3.49 2.08
N ASP A 134 16.23 3.22 1.98
CA ASP A 134 15.18 4.25 2.10
C ASP A 134 15.21 4.89 3.51
N ASN A 135 15.36 4.08 4.57
CA ASN A 135 15.48 4.57 5.94
C ASN A 135 16.76 5.37 6.19
N GLU A 136 17.92 4.92 5.68
CA GLU A 136 19.17 5.67 5.76
C GLU A 136 19.07 7.02 5.03
N ALA A 137 18.44 7.03 3.85
CA ALA A 137 18.18 8.25 3.10
C ALA A 137 17.23 9.20 3.86
N TYR A 138 16.20 8.67 4.50
CA TYR A 138 15.30 9.44 5.37
C TYR A 138 16.05 10.08 6.54
N LEU A 139 16.80 9.30 7.32
CA LEU A 139 17.57 9.78 8.47
C LEU A 139 18.60 10.85 8.08
N ALA A 140 19.19 10.73 6.89
CA ALA A 140 20.12 11.73 6.36
C ALA A 140 19.45 13.07 5.98
N ARG A 141 18.11 13.11 5.81
CA ARG A 141 17.36 14.29 5.37
C ARG A 141 16.67 15.03 6.51
N ILE A 142 16.17 14.33 7.52
CA ILE A 142 15.28 14.91 8.55
C ILE A 142 15.91 15.97 9.44
N ASN A 143 17.24 16.11 9.45
CA ASN A 143 17.93 17.14 10.23
C ASN A 143 18.53 18.26 9.36
N LYS A 144 18.40 18.17 8.03
CA LYS A 144 18.95 19.18 7.12
C LYS A 144 18.05 20.42 7.10
N ASP A 145 18.68 21.58 7.07
CA ASP A 145 17.98 22.85 6.91
C ASP A 145 17.55 23.10 5.46
N SER A 146 18.23 22.48 4.50
CA SER A 146 17.98 22.64 3.08
C SER A 146 18.10 21.31 2.33
N LEU A 147 17.26 21.11 1.32
CA LEU A 147 17.32 19.98 0.40
C LEU A 147 17.35 20.52 -1.04
N ASN A 148 18.32 20.08 -1.84
CA ASN A 148 18.46 20.50 -3.25
C ASN A 148 18.44 22.03 -3.44
N GLY A 149 19.07 22.78 -2.53
CA GLY A 149 19.11 24.25 -2.56
C GLY A 149 17.82 24.94 -2.08
N VAL A 150 16.81 24.20 -1.65
CA VAL A 150 15.57 24.73 -1.08
C VAL A 150 15.63 24.66 0.44
N TYR A 151 15.42 25.80 1.11
CA TYR A 151 15.26 25.84 2.56
C TYR A 151 13.99 25.09 2.98
N ILE A 152 14.11 24.21 3.98
CA ILE A 152 13.02 23.42 4.53
C ILE A 152 12.57 24.07 5.83
N PRO A 153 11.32 24.47 6.02
CA PRO A 153 10.89 25.01 7.31
C PRO A 153 11.05 24.00 8.45
N LYS A 154 11.38 24.44 9.67
CA LYS A 154 11.49 23.54 10.83
C LYS A 154 10.16 23.23 11.53
N ASP A 155 9.18 24.12 11.37
CA ASP A 155 7.85 24.05 11.98
C ASP A 155 6.84 24.87 11.13
N LEU A 156 5.59 24.97 11.59
CA LEU A 156 4.53 25.71 10.89
C LEU A 156 4.80 27.23 10.82
N ARG A 157 5.28 27.85 11.91
CA ARG A 157 5.58 29.30 11.92
C ARG A 157 6.69 29.66 10.95
N ASP A 158 7.77 28.86 10.94
CA ASP A 158 8.86 29.00 9.98
C ASP A 158 8.38 28.76 8.53
N SER A 159 7.35 27.93 8.34
CA SER A 159 6.76 27.71 7.03
C SER A 159 6.07 28.96 6.48
N PHE A 160 5.37 29.72 7.33
CA PHE A 160 4.72 30.97 6.95
C PHE A 160 5.74 32.07 6.63
N ALA A 161 6.79 32.18 7.45
CA ALA A 161 7.89 33.10 7.19
C ALA A 161 8.62 32.75 5.87
N THR A 162 8.74 31.46 5.56
CA THR A 162 9.31 30.99 4.29
C THR A 162 8.37 31.30 3.12
N LEU A 163 7.07 31.10 3.26
CA LEU A 163 6.07 31.44 2.23
C LEU A 163 6.12 32.93 1.86
N ASN A 164 6.20 33.83 2.84
CA ASN A 164 6.37 35.28 2.59
C ASN A 164 7.63 35.63 1.80
N LYS A 165 8.69 34.80 1.87
CA LYS A 165 9.93 35.04 1.13
C LYS A 165 9.86 34.53 -0.31
N ILE A 166 9.07 33.49 -0.57
CA ILE A 166 9.02 32.83 -1.88
C ILE A 166 7.82 33.24 -2.74
N LEU A 167 6.73 33.70 -2.12
CA LEU A 167 5.54 34.16 -2.82
C LEU A 167 5.65 35.64 -3.18
N SER A 168 5.09 36.03 -4.32
CA SER A 168 5.00 37.45 -4.67
C SER A 168 3.93 38.15 -3.81
N GLU A 169 4.02 39.47 -3.67
CA GLU A 169 2.99 40.27 -2.98
C GLU A 169 1.60 40.06 -3.58
N LYS A 170 1.53 39.85 -4.90
CA LYS A 170 0.28 39.55 -5.60
C LYS A 170 -0.30 38.21 -5.14
N ASP A 171 0.51 37.15 -5.07
CA ASP A 171 0.05 35.82 -4.68
C ASP A 171 -0.38 35.80 -3.20
N ILE A 172 0.37 36.48 -2.33
CA ILE A 172 0.02 36.64 -0.92
C ILE A 172 -1.32 37.36 -0.79
N LYS A 173 -1.52 38.45 -1.55
CA LYS A 173 -2.79 39.18 -1.57
C LYS A 173 -3.93 38.30 -2.08
N GLU A 174 -3.72 37.50 -3.12
CA GLU A 174 -4.73 36.59 -3.66
C GLU A 174 -5.20 35.59 -2.59
N ILE A 175 -4.25 34.96 -1.89
CA ILE A 175 -4.54 34.04 -0.77
C ILE A 175 -5.26 34.78 0.36
N LYS A 176 -4.83 36.00 0.70
CA LYS A 176 -5.49 36.79 1.75
C LYS A 176 -6.93 37.17 1.39
N THR A 177 -7.24 37.36 0.11
CA THR A 177 -8.59 37.77 -0.34
C THR A 177 -9.56 36.61 -0.55
N LEU A 178 -9.17 35.37 -0.25
CA LEU A 178 -10.08 34.22 -0.32
C LEU A 178 -11.29 34.42 0.60
N SER A 179 -12.45 33.98 0.14
CA SER A 179 -13.70 34.16 0.89
C SER A 179 -13.74 33.37 2.20
N SER A 180 -12.96 32.28 2.27
CA SER A 180 -12.80 31.44 3.45
C SER A 180 -11.53 30.61 3.37
N ARG A 181 -11.06 30.13 4.52
CA ARG A 181 -9.95 29.16 4.64
C ARG A 181 -10.11 27.96 3.72
N ASN A 182 -11.32 27.41 3.62
CA ASN A 182 -11.58 26.20 2.84
C ASN A 182 -11.29 26.39 1.33
N GLU A 183 -11.30 27.63 0.84
CA GLU A 183 -10.94 27.90 -0.54
C GLU A 183 -9.45 27.70 -0.85
N THR A 184 -8.58 27.56 0.16
CA THR A 184 -7.16 27.25 -0.05
C THR A 184 -6.96 25.93 -0.80
N ILE A 185 -7.98 25.05 -0.84
CA ILE A 185 -8.01 23.83 -1.66
C ILE A 185 -7.74 24.11 -3.14
N LYS A 186 -8.05 25.31 -3.66
CA LYS A 186 -7.74 25.70 -5.05
C LYS A 186 -6.24 25.64 -5.37
N TYR A 187 -5.38 25.74 -4.36
CA TYR A 187 -3.93 25.67 -4.49
C TYR A 187 -3.38 24.25 -4.32
N HIS A 188 -4.21 23.23 -4.07
CA HIS A 188 -3.78 21.86 -3.77
C HIS A 188 -2.86 21.25 -4.86
N HIS A 189 -3.18 21.50 -6.14
CA HIS A 189 -2.41 21.00 -7.27
C HIS A 189 -1.29 21.95 -7.74
N GLY A 190 -1.35 23.23 -7.35
CA GLY A 190 -0.32 24.22 -7.66
C GLY A 190 0.70 24.33 -6.53
N LEU A 191 0.55 25.36 -5.70
CA LEU A 191 1.42 25.62 -4.55
C LEU A 191 1.50 24.40 -3.62
N GLY A 192 0.37 23.74 -3.31
CA GLY A 192 0.38 22.54 -2.47
C GLY A 192 1.29 21.43 -3.00
N MET A 193 1.22 21.15 -4.31
CA MET A 193 2.10 20.16 -4.95
C MET A 193 3.56 20.61 -4.90
N TRP A 194 3.82 21.90 -5.11
CA TRP A 194 5.15 22.47 -4.97
C TRP A 194 5.70 22.27 -3.56
N LEU A 195 4.92 22.54 -2.50
CA LEU A 195 5.32 22.34 -1.11
C LEU A 195 5.67 20.86 -0.85
N ARG A 196 4.82 19.92 -1.29
CA ARG A 196 5.07 18.49 -1.10
C ARG A 196 6.38 18.02 -1.72
N ASN A 197 6.69 18.51 -2.92
CA ASN A 197 7.88 18.10 -3.66
C ASN A 197 9.15 18.80 -3.15
N ASN A 198 9.09 20.12 -2.93
CA ASN A 198 10.26 20.94 -2.60
C ASN A 198 10.59 20.95 -1.11
N TRP A 199 9.58 20.85 -0.23
CA TRP A 199 9.80 20.72 1.20
C TRP A 199 9.96 19.26 1.65
N GLY A 200 10.05 18.33 0.69
CA GLY A 200 10.37 16.92 0.95
C GLY A 200 9.31 16.17 1.77
N LEU A 201 8.03 16.54 1.66
CA LEU A 201 6.96 15.94 2.46
C LEU A 201 6.74 14.46 2.12
N TRP A 202 6.97 14.04 0.87
CA TRP A 202 6.89 12.62 0.47
C TRP A 202 8.06 11.76 0.95
N SER A 203 9.27 12.32 0.98
CA SER A 203 10.52 11.55 1.10
C SER A 203 11.27 11.78 2.42
N GLY A 204 10.74 12.65 3.28
CA GLY A 204 11.37 13.01 4.55
C GLY A 204 12.10 14.34 4.49
N SER A 205 11.82 15.15 5.51
CA SER A 205 12.43 16.44 5.78
C SER A 205 12.17 16.81 7.25
N ARG A 206 12.84 17.84 7.77
CA ARG A 206 12.58 18.31 9.14
C ARG A 206 11.15 18.79 9.36
N LEU A 207 10.54 19.45 8.36
CA LEU A 207 9.13 19.87 8.41
C LEU A 207 8.19 18.68 8.47
N GLN A 208 8.44 17.68 7.63
CA GLN A 208 7.63 16.47 7.59
C GLN A 208 7.73 15.71 8.92
N LYS A 209 8.94 15.57 9.48
CA LYS A 209 9.16 14.96 10.79
C LYS A 209 8.37 15.69 11.88
N TYR A 210 8.43 17.02 11.90
CA TYR A 210 7.63 17.84 12.81
C TYR A 210 6.13 17.53 12.68
N MET A 211 5.58 17.51 11.46
CA MET A 211 4.15 17.23 11.26
C MET A 211 3.74 15.80 11.61
N LEU A 212 4.62 14.82 11.37
CA LEU A 212 4.43 13.43 11.80
C LEU A 212 4.34 13.34 13.32
N ASP A 213 5.20 14.05 14.04
CA ASP A 213 5.18 14.09 15.51
C ASP A 213 3.88 14.72 16.05
N MET A 214 3.27 15.62 15.27
CA MET A 214 1.97 16.22 15.54
C MET A 214 0.78 15.38 15.03
N GLY A 215 1.02 14.17 14.52
CA GLY A 215 -0.04 13.25 14.07
C GLY A 215 -0.61 13.53 12.68
N VAL A 216 0.07 14.32 11.84
CA VAL A 216 -0.30 14.54 10.44
C VAL A 216 0.63 13.72 9.57
N ASP A 217 0.12 12.64 8.97
CA ASP A 217 0.95 11.59 8.36
C ASP A 217 0.98 11.61 6.83
N HIS A 218 -0.05 12.15 6.19
CA HIS A 218 -0.13 12.20 4.73
C HIS A 218 0.38 13.55 4.16
N PRO A 219 1.28 13.55 3.16
CA PRO A 219 1.81 14.78 2.56
C PRO A 219 0.77 15.73 1.98
N ASP A 220 -0.35 15.22 1.45
CA ASP A 220 -1.47 16.07 1.02
C ASP A 220 -2.07 16.83 2.20
N SER A 221 -2.33 16.14 3.32
CA SER A 221 -2.84 16.75 4.55
C SER A 221 -1.84 17.73 5.15
N MET A 222 -0.55 17.42 5.12
CA MET A 222 0.52 18.33 5.55
C MET A 222 0.50 19.64 4.76
N SER A 223 0.45 19.56 3.43
CA SER A 223 0.43 20.76 2.58
C SER A 223 -0.88 21.54 2.68
N ALA A 224 -2.03 20.87 2.84
CA ALA A 224 -3.30 21.53 3.09
C ALA A 224 -3.27 22.30 4.42
N LEU A 225 -2.79 21.65 5.49
CA LEU A 225 -2.64 22.28 6.81
C LEU A 225 -1.78 23.54 6.76
N VAL A 226 -0.64 23.50 6.05
CA VAL A 226 0.21 24.68 5.87
C VAL A 226 -0.56 25.82 5.20
N LEU A 227 -1.29 25.53 4.12
CA LEU A 227 -2.00 26.56 3.36
C LEU A 227 -3.17 27.16 4.14
N GLU A 228 -3.92 26.32 4.84
CA GLU A 228 -5.03 26.73 5.69
C GLU A 228 -4.56 27.62 6.85
N LEU A 229 -3.51 27.21 7.57
CA LEU A 229 -2.99 27.99 8.68
C LEU A 229 -2.25 29.25 8.21
N TYR A 230 -1.64 29.22 7.02
CA TYR A 230 -1.06 30.41 6.42
C TYR A 230 -2.14 31.45 6.08
N TYR A 231 -3.30 31.01 5.57
CA TYR A 231 -4.45 31.89 5.36
C TYR A 231 -4.88 32.58 6.67
N ASP A 232 -5.03 31.84 7.77
CA ASP A 232 -5.41 32.41 9.06
C ASP A 232 -4.34 33.39 9.56
N TRP A 233 -3.07 33.02 9.42
CA TRP A 233 -1.94 33.84 9.83
C TRP A 233 -1.92 35.20 9.10
N LEU A 234 -2.25 35.22 7.80
CA LEU A 234 -2.40 36.47 7.02
C LEU A 234 -3.55 37.36 7.51
N HIS A 235 -4.52 36.80 8.22
CA HIS A 235 -5.63 37.51 8.87
C HIS A 235 -5.36 37.88 10.33
N GLY A 236 -4.17 37.53 10.86
CA GLY A 236 -3.83 37.74 12.26
C GLY A 236 -4.51 36.74 13.21
N GLU A 237 -5.03 35.63 12.67
CA GLU A 237 -5.71 34.58 13.44
C GLU A 237 -4.70 33.46 13.80
N GLU A 238 -4.19 33.48 15.03
CA GLU A 238 -3.25 32.44 15.51
C GLU A 238 -3.91 31.32 16.32
N GLU A 239 -5.20 31.43 16.65
CA GLU A 239 -5.88 30.49 17.55
C GLU A 239 -5.85 29.05 17.01
N ALA A 240 -6.02 28.86 15.71
CA ALA A 240 -5.99 27.55 15.07
C ALA A 240 -4.60 26.89 15.16
N LEU A 241 -3.53 27.67 14.98
CA LEU A 241 -2.16 27.21 15.15
C LEU A 241 -1.90 26.79 16.60
N VAL A 242 -2.26 27.65 17.56
CA VAL A 242 -2.07 27.37 19.00
C VAL A 242 -2.86 26.13 19.43
N LYS A 243 -4.11 25.96 18.96
CA LYS A 243 -4.90 24.75 19.21
C LYS A 243 -4.26 23.50 18.61
N PHE A 244 -3.61 23.62 17.46
CA PHE A 244 -2.91 22.52 16.81
C PHE A 244 -1.65 22.13 17.58
N GLU A 245 -0.85 23.10 18.01
CA GLU A 245 0.41 22.89 18.74
C GLU A 245 0.22 22.33 20.17
N ASN A 246 -0.97 22.48 20.76
CA ASN A 246 -1.28 22.04 22.13
C ASN A 246 -2.07 20.71 22.22
N LYS A 247 -2.17 19.94 21.13
CA LYS A 247 -2.79 18.60 21.13
C LYS A 247 -1.79 17.53 21.55
#